data_AF-A0A2A5WUT9-F1
#
_entry.id   AF-A0A2A5WUT9-F1
#
_cell.length_a   1.000
_cell.length_b   1.000
_cell.length_c   1.000
_cell.angle_alpha   90.00
_cell.angle_beta   90.00
_cell.angle_gamma   90.00
#
_symmetry.space_group_name_H-M   'P 1'
#
loop_
_entity.id
_entity.type
_entity.pdbx_description
1 polymer ?
#
loop_
_entity_poly.entity_id
_entity_poly.type
_entity_poly.pdbx_seq_one_letter_code
_entity_poly.pdbx_strand_id
1 'polypeptide(L)'
;MYELLRTIHLIAVSPCLIIGAYLIYFSSKGSGNHKNIGWVYMILMFFQAGISFFMEARVGPQFLNHFGWIHLLSILTIYTVPKSIYYIKKGDIKGHSRSMIILFWAGLIIAGGFTLVPGRYLYNVFFT
;
A
#
# COMPACT_ATOMS: atom_id res chain seq x y z
N MET A 1 -14.26 -2.87 16.55
CA MET A 1 -14.17 -2.44 15.14
C MET A 1 -12.73 -2.45 14.63
N TYR A 2 -11.78 -1.80 15.31
CA TYR A 2 -10.37 -1.72 14.85
C TYR A 2 -9.71 -3.07 14.54
N GLU A 3 -9.85 -4.08 15.42
CA GLU A 3 -9.23 -5.40 15.23
C GLU A 3 -9.66 -6.07 13.92
N LEU A 4 -10.94 -5.92 13.54
CA LEU A 4 -11.48 -6.41 12.26
C LEU A 4 -10.84 -5.66 11.08
N LEU A 5 -10.80 -4.32 11.13
CA LEU A 5 -10.18 -3.51 10.08
C LEU A 5 -8.69 -3.83 9.92
N ARG A 6 -7.96 -4.02 11.02
CA ARG A 6 -6.56 -4.44 11.02
C ARG A 6 -6.40 -5.78 10.31
N THR A 7 -7.21 -6.78 10.67
CA THR A 7 -7.12 -8.12 10.05
C THR A 7 -7.40 -8.05 8.54
N ILE A 8 -8.45 -7.34 8.13
CA ILE A 8 -8.78 -7.13 6.71
C ILE A 8 -7.63 -6.43 5.99
N HIS A 9 -7.10 -5.35 6.57
CA HIS A 9 -5.98 -4.60 6.00
C HIS A 9 -4.73 -5.49 5.85
N LEU A 10 -4.36 -6.23 6.90
CA LEU A 10 -3.21 -7.14 6.88
C LEU A 10 -3.35 -8.22 5.81
N ILE A 11 -4.51 -8.87 5.71
CA ILE A 11 -4.77 -9.89 4.69
C ILE A 11 -4.68 -9.29 3.29
N ALA A 12 -5.24 -8.11 3.06
CA ALA A 12 -5.24 -7.47 1.75
C ALA A 12 -3.85 -6.96 1.33
N VAL A 13 -3.07 -6.38 2.26
CA VAL A 13 -1.77 -5.78 1.96
C VAL A 13 -0.64 -6.81 1.87
N SER A 14 -0.72 -7.92 2.61
CA SER A 14 0.32 -8.96 2.63
C SER A 14 0.71 -9.49 1.24
N PRO A 15 -0.22 -9.90 0.36
CA PRO A 15 0.14 -10.35 -0.99
C PRO A 15 0.69 -9.22 -1.86
N CYS A 16 0.36 -7.95 -1.58
CA CYS A 16 0.86 -6.82 -2.35
C CYS A 16 2.37 -6.70 -2.28
N LEU A 17 3.01 -7.07 -1.17
CA LEU A 17 4.46 -7.04 -1.05
C LEU A 17 5.14 -7.98 -2.06
N ILE A 18 4.65 -9.22 -2.14
CA ILE A 18 5.17 -10.25 -3.04
C ILE A 18 4.87 -9.87 -4.50
N ILE A 19 3.62 -9.50 -4.77
CA ILE A 19 3.16 -9.14 -6.12
C ILE A 19 3.90 -7.89 -6.63
N GLY A 20 4.04 -6.86 -5.79
CA GLY A 20 4.72 -5.62 -6.14
C GLY A 20 6.20 -5.86 -6.45
N ALA A 21 6.89 -6.67 -5.65
CA ALA A 21 8.29 -7.04 -5.92
C ALA A 21 8.40 -7.82 -7.24
N TYR A 22 7.51 -8.79 -7.47
CA TYR A 22 7.45 -9.53 -8.72
C TYR A 22 7.25 -8.60 -9.94
N LEU A 23 6.28 -7.69 -9.86
CA LEU A 23 5.97 -6.75 -10.95
C LEU A 23 7.14 -5.79 -11.25
N ILE A 24 7.84 -5.33 -10.24
CA ILE A 24 8.93 -4.35 -10.40
C ILE A 24 10.22 -5.00 -10.91
N TYR A 25 10.60 -6.16 -10.36
CA TYR A 25 11.93 -6.73 -10.58
C TYR A 25 11.97 -7.90 -11.56
N PHE A 26 10.88 -8.67 -11.69
CA PHE A 26 10.89 -9.95 -12.40
C PHE A 26 9.94 -10.00 -13.60
N SER A 27 8.88 -9.20 -13.60
CA SER A 27 7.91 -9.22 -14.68
C SER A 27 8.39 -8.51 -15.95
N SER A 28 7.99 -9.02 -17.12
CA SER A 28 8.19 -8.32 -18.39
C SER A 28 7.14 -7.24 -18.57
N LYS A 29 7.56 -5.96 -18.49
CA LYS A 29 6.68 -4.79 -18.56
C LYS A 29 5.85 -4.80 -19.85
N GLY A 30 4.54 -4.61 -19.71
CA GLY A 30 3.60 -4.57 -20.84
C GLY A 30 3.14 -5.95 -21.36
N SER A 31 3.70 -7.05 -20.87
CA SER A 31 3.20 -8.41 -21.16
C SER A 31 1.77 -8.63 -20.62
N GLY A 32 1.06 -9.62 -21.17
CA GLY A 32 -0.28 -9.99 -20.68
C GLY A 32 -0.28 -10.33 -19.19
N ASN A 33 0.72 -11.10 -18.73
CA ASN A 33 0.89 -11.46 -17.32
C ASN A 33 1.13 -10.23 -16.45
N HIS A 34 1.98 -9.29 -16.88
CA HIS A 34 2.20 -8.03 -16.17
C HIS A 34 0.90 -7.23 -16.00
N LYS A 35 0.07 -7.15 -17.04
CA LYS A 35 -1.21 -6.43 -17.00
C LYS A 35 -2.20 -7.10 -16.04
N ASN A 36 -2.35 -8.42 -16.13
CA ASN A 36 -3.31 -9.16 -15.30
C ASN A 36 -2.93 -9.10 -13.81
N ILE A 37 -1.68 -9.38 -13.49
CA ILE A 37 -1.16 -9.31 -12.11
C ILE A 37 -1.15 -7.87 -11.60
N GLY A 38 -0.80 -6.90 -12.46
CA GLY A 38 -0.82 -5.48 -12.16
C GLY A 38 -2.21 -4.96 -11.76
N TRP A 39 -3.28 -5.46 -12.39
CA TRP A 39 -4.64 -5.12 -12.01
C TRP A 39 -5.00 -5.63 -10.61
N VAL A 40 -4.67 -6.88 -10.29
CA VAL A 40 -4.86 -7.45 -8.95
C VAL A 40 -4.11 -6.61 -7.90
N TYR A 41 -2.85 -6.29 -8.17
CA TYR A 41 -2.04 -5.43 -7.31
C TYR A 41 -2.69 -4.06 -7.06
N MET A 42 -3.12 -3.36 -8.13
CA MET A 42 -3.71 -2.02 -7.99
C MET A 42 -5.04 -2.05 -7.22
N ILE A 43 -5.88 -3.06 -7.43
CA ILE A 43 -7.15 -3.22 -6.69
C ILE A 43 -6.86 -3.44 -5.21
N LEU A 44 -5.96 -4.37 -4.88
CA LEU A 44 -5.60 -4.65 -3.49
C LEU A 44 -4.97 -3.44 -2.81
N MET A 45 -4.05 -2.75 -3.48
CA MET A 45 -3.42 -1.53 -2.97
C MET A 45 -4.43 -0.41 -2.69
N PHE A 46 -5.39 -0.19 -3.58
CA PHE A 46 -6.43 0.81 -3.37
C PHE A 46 -7.39 0.42 -2.24
N PHE A 47 -7.80 -0.85 -2.22
CA PHE A 47 -8.71 -1.39 -1.20
C PHE A 47 -8.10 -1.29 0.20
N GLN A 48 -6.89 -1.82 0.40
CA GLN A 48 -6.22 -1.77 1.71
C GLN A 48 -6.01 -0.32 2.17
N ALA A 49 -5.75 0.61 1.24
CA ALA A 49 -5.49 2.00 1.59
C ALA A 49 -6.77 2.67 2.08
N GLY A 50 -7.90 2.35 1.44
CA GLY A 50 -9.24 2.71 1.92
C GLY A 50 -9.48 2.18 3.33
N ILE A 51 -9.23 0.89 3.60
CA ILE A 51 -9.38 0.32 4.95
C ILE A 51 -8.49 1.03 5.97
N SER A 52 -7.22 1.27 5.63
CA SER A 52 -6.26 1.92 6.53
C SER A 52 -6.67 3.33 6.90
N PHE A 53 -7.40 4.03 6.02
CA PHE A 53 -7.88 5.39 6.29
C PHE A 53 -8.93 5.43 7.41
N PHE A 54 -9.68 4.34 7.60
CA PHE A 54 -10.65 4.18 8.69
C PHE A 54 -10.04 3.55 9.96
N MET A 55 -8.75 3.23 9.97
CA MET A 55 -8.07 2.71 11.15
C MET A 55 -7.49 3.85 11.99
N GLU A 56 -7.99 4.02 13.21
CA GLU A 56 -7.44 5.01 14.15
C GLU A 56 -5.93 4.77 14.38
N ALA A 57 -5.12 5.82 14.32
CA ALA A 57 -3.73 5.71 14.72
C ALA A 57 -3.67 5.43 16.22
N ARG A 58 -2.91 4.44 16.67
CA ARG A 58 -2.76 4.13 18.12
C ARG A 58 -1.39 4.49 18.70
N VAL A 59 -0.45 4.91 17.85
CA VAL A 59 0.93 5.20 18.21
C VAL A 59 1.38 6.48 17.50
N GLY A 60 2.00 7.38 18.27
CA GLY A 60 2.49 8.68 17.79
C GLY A 60 1.43 9.79 17.87
N PRO A 61 1.77 11.01 17.42
CA PRO A 61 0.85 12.15 17.43
C PRO A 61 -0.40 11.87 16.59
N GLN A 62 -1.54 12.35 17.08
CA GLN A 62 -2.84 12.24 16.42
C GLN A 62 -3.42 13.62 16.11
N PHE A 63 -4.14 13.70 15.01
CA PHE A 63 -5.04 14.77 14.63
C PHE A 63 -6.48 14.25 14.71
N LEU A 64 -7.39 15.03 15.32
CA LEU A 64 -8.78 14.65 15.55
C LEU A 64 -8.96 13.31 16.29
N ASN A 65 -8.01 12.92 17.14
CA ASN A 65 -8.00 11.63 17.85
C ASN A 65 -8.08 10.39 16.93
N HIS A 66 -7.73 10.54 15.63
CA HIS A 66 -7.83 9.47 14.64
C HIS A 66 -6.63 9.43 13.69
N PHE A 67 -6.32 10.55 13.05
CA PHE A 67 -5.33 10.60 11.99
C PHE A 67 -3.92 10.78 12.55
N GLY A 68 -3.09 9.74 12.45
CA GLY A 68 -1.64 9.85 12.65
C GLY A 68 -0.90 10.18 11.34
N TRP A 69 0.35 10.63 11.43
CA TRP A 69 1.20 10.98 10.28
C TRP A 69 1.28 9.89 9.19
N ILE A 70 1.18 8.61 9.57
CA ILE A 70 1.20 7.49 8.63
C ILE A 70 -0.01 7.44 7.68
N HIS A 71 -1.13 8.12 7.99
CA HIS A 71 -2.29 8.21 7.10
C HIS A 71 -1.97 8.95 5.79
N LEU A 72 -0.90 9.76 5.77
CA LEU A 72 -0.42 10.38 4.55
C LEU A 72 -0.01 9.33 3.49
N LEU A 73 0.45 8.15 3.91
CA LEU A 73 0.78 7.05 3.00
C LEU A 73 -0.49 6.42 2.39
N SER A 74 -1.59 6.38 3.14
CA SER A 74 -2.90 5.96 2.65
C SER A 74 -3.44 6.94 1.61
N ILE A 75 -3.36 8.25 1.88
CA ILE A 75 -3.75 9.31 0.93
C ILE A 75 -2.90 9.24 -0.33
N LEU A 76 -1.57 9.10 -0.18
CA LEU A 76 -0.64 8.90 -1.30
C LEU A 76 -1.10 7.72 -2.15
N THR A 77 -1.46 6.59 -1.53
CA THR A 77 -1.86 5.39 -2.26
C THR A 77 -3.19 5.57 -3.00
N ILE A 78 -4.21 6.09 -2.32
CA ILE A 78 -5.54 6.38 -2.88
C ILE A 78 -5.42 7.35 -4.06
N TYR A 79 -4.55 8.35 -4.00
CA TYR A 79 -4.33 9.27 -5.11
C TYR A 79 -3.52 8.66 -6.25
N THR A 80 -2.46 7.93 -5.93
CA THR A 80 -1.47 7.47 -6.92
C THR A 80 -1.99 6.32 -7.77
N VAL A 81 -2.85 5.44 -7.24
CA VAL A 81 -3.41 4.32 -8.02
C VAL A 81 -4.26 4.83 -9.21
N PRO A 82 -5.31 5.65 -9.04
CA PRO A 82 -6.05 6.24 -10.16
C PRO A 82 -5.16 7.03 -11.12
N LYS A 83 -4.20 7.79 -10.59
CA LYS A 83 -3.26 8.57 -11.41
C LYS A 83 -2.37 7.69 -12.28
N SER A 84 -1.93 6.54 -11.76
CA SER A 84 -1.15 5.57 -12.55
C SER A 84 -1.96 4.92 -13.68
N ILE A 85 -3.26 4.74 -13.47
CA ILE A 85 -4.19 4.24 -14.50
C ILE A 85 -4.40 5.33 -15.56
N TYR A 86 -4.51 6.60 -15.14
CA TYR A 86 -4.56 7.72 -16.07
C TYR A 86 -3.30 7.81 -16.95
N TYR A 87 -2.11 7.68 -16.36
CA TYR A 87 -0.85 7.69 -17.12
C TYR A 87 -0.80 6.59 -18.18
N ILE A 88 -1.15 5.35 -17.83
CA ILE A 88 -1.11 4.26 -18.82
C ILE A 88 -2.15 4.46 -19.94
N LYS A 89 -3.33 5.03 -19.63
CA LYS A 89 -4.34 5.39 -20.63
C LYS A 89 -3.88 6.47 -21.61
N LYS A 90 -2.96 7.35 -21.17
CA LYS A 90 -2.33 8.38 -22.00
C LYS A 90 -1.06 7.90 -22.72
N GLY A 91 -0.67 6.64 -22.55
CA GLY A 91 0.59 6.10 -23.07
C GLY A 91 1.83 6.56 -22.29
N ASP A 92 1.66 7.22 -21.14
CA ASP A 92 2.78 7.62 -20.28
C ASP A 92 3.26 6.46 -19.41
N ILE A 93 4.12 5.62 -20.00
CA ILE A 93 4.72 4.45 -19.34
C ILE A 93 5.65 4.89 -18.21
N LYS A 94 6.36 6.02 -18.36
CA LYS A 94 7.29 6.53 -17.34
C LYS A 94 6.52 6.99 -16.10
N GLY A 95 5.41 7.71 -16.28
CA GLY A 95 4.51 8.11 -15.22
C GLY A 95 3.94 6.91 -14.46
N HIS A 96 3.40 5.91 -15.20
CA HIS A 96 2.91 4.67 -14.59
C HIS A 96 4.00 3.95 -13.78
N SER A 97 5.19 3.75 -14.37
CA SER A 97 6.29 3.03 -13.71
C SER A 97 6.78 3.76 -12.46
N ARG A 98 6.88 5.09 -12.49
CA ARG A 98 7.25 5.89 -11.31
C ARG A 98 6.21 5.75 -10.19
N SER A 99 4.92 5.82 -10.53
CA SER A 99 3.85 5.61 -9.57
C SER A 99 3.94 4.22 -8.91
N MET A 100 4.18 3.16 -9.68
CA MET A 100 4.31 1.80 -9.12
C MET A 100 5.50 1.67 -8.15
N ILE A 101 6.64 2.27 -8.49
CA ILE A 101 7.83 2.29 -7.63
C ILE A 101 7.55 3.05 -6.33
N ILE A 102 6.91 4.23 -6.43
CA ILE A 102 6.54 5.03 -5.25
C ILE A 102 5.58 4.23 -4.34
N LEU A 103 4.55 3.62 -4.92
CA LEU A 103 3.59 2.81 -4.16
C LEU A 103 4.25 1.62 -3.47
N PHE A 104 5.19 0.95 -4.13
CA PHE A 104 5.91 -0.16 -3.52
C PHE A 104 6.81 0.30 -2.36
N TRP A 105 7.68 1.28 -2.60
CA TRP A 105 8.64 1.71 -1.57
C TRP A 105 7.98 2.48 -0.43
N ALA A 106 7.13 3.47 -0.73
CA ALA A 106 6.48 4.27 0.31
C ALA A 106 5.26 3.53 0.90
N GLY A 107 4.38 3.00 0.04
CA GLY A 107 3.11 2.40 0.44
C GLY A 107 3.21 0.99 1.02
N LEU A 108 4.31 0.25 0.77
CA LEU A 108 4.53 -1.08 1.34
C LEU A 108 5.77 -1.15 2.22
N ILE A 109 6.95 -0.78 1.71
CA ILE A 109 8.20 -0.98 2.47
C ILE A 109 8.28 -0.04 3.67
N ILE A 110 8.16 1.27 3.46
CA ILE A 110 8.21 2.27 4.53
C ILE A 110 7.00 2.10 5.46
N ALA A 111 5.80 1.95 4.91
CA ALA A 111 4.58 1.69 5.70
C ALA A 111 4.72 0.43 6.57
N GLY A 112 5.19 -0.68 5.99
CA GLY A 112 5.46 -1.93 6.68
C GLY A 112 6.54 -1.78 7.76
N GLY A 113 7.63 -1.05 7.48
CA GLY A 113 8.65 -0.73 8.48
C GLY A 113 8.07 0.01 9.68
N PHE A 114 7.17 0.98 9.47
CA PHE A 114 6.49 1.67 10.56
C PHE A 114 5.65 0.73 11.42
N THR A 115 5.16 -0.40 10.89
CA THR A 115 4.39 -1.38 11.70
C THR A 115 5.23 -2.14 12.71
N LEU A 116 6.55 -2.14 12.55
CA LEU A 116 7.52 -2.81 13.42
C LEU A 116 8.09 -1.87 14.51
N VAL A 117 7.49 -0.68 14.70
CA VAL A 117 7.83 0.21 15.82
C VAL A 117 7.19 -0.33 17.12
N PRO A 118 7.88 -0.27 18.27
CA PRO A 118 7.32 -0.67 19.56
C PRO A 118 5.95 -0.06 19.85
N GLY A 119 5.06 -0.85 20.45
CA GLY A 119 3.66 -0.46 20.70
C GLY A 119 2.71 -0.71 19.53
N ARG A 120 3.19 -1.23 18.39
CA ARG A 120 2.34 -1.68 17.28
C ARG A 120 2.20 -3.19 17.25
N TYR A 121 1.11 -3.64 16.62
CA TYR A 121 0.72 -5.04 16.59
C TYR A 121 1.83 -5.96 16.03
N LEU A 122 2.38 -5.65 14.85
CA LEU A 122 3.38 -6.53 14.23
C LEU A 122 4.71 -6.54 14.99
N TYR A 123 5.08 -5.46 15.69
CA TYR A 123 6.23 -5.51 16.59
C TYR A 123 6.07 -6.60 17.66
N ASN A 124 4.91 -6.63 18.32
CA ASN A 124 4.63 -7.62 19.37
C ASN A 124 4.53 -9.06 18.83
N VAL A 125 4.26 -9.25 17.54
CA VAL A 125 4.21 -10.59 16.92
C VAL A 125 5.61 -11.11 16.61
N PHE A 126 6.55 -10.22 16.24
CA PHE A 126 7.88 -10.62 15.76
C PHE A 126 9.01 -10.46 16.78
N PHE A 127 8.86 -9.59 17.78
CA PHE A 127 9.95 -9.20 18.68
C PHE A 127 9.64 -9.36 20.17
N THR A 128 8.45 -9.87 20.51
CA THR A 128 8.02 -10.14 21.89
C THR A 128 7.52 -11.57 21.96
#